data_AF-A0A7V0PNA4-F1
#
_entry.id   AF-A0A7V0PNA4-F1
#
_cell.length_a   1.000
_cell.length_b   1.000
_cell.length_c   1.000
_cell.angle_alpha   90.00
_cell.angle_beta   90.00
_cell.angle_gamma   90.00
#
_symmetry.space_group_name_H-M   'P 1'
#
loop_
_entity.id
_entity.type
_entity.pdbx_description
1 polymer ?
#
loop_
_entity_poly.entity_id
_entity_poly.type
_entity_poly.pdbx_seq_one_letter_code
_entity_poly.pdbx_strand_id
1 'polypeptide(L)' 'MEERMPPQVGAPDPERETSPVADETDEDFPPAGMQADDRPVCLFNGVVFQDGEFVCSGADLLRCDCGIWIREGSCDPDHP' A
#
# COMPACT_ATOMS: atom_id res chain seq x y z
N MET A 1 8.23 11.65 -20.67
CA MET A 1 8.54 11.70 -19.22
C MET A 1 8.11 10.33 -18.76
N GLU A 2 9.02 9.51 -18.24
CA GLU A 2 8.65 8.15 -17.78
C GLU A 2 7.59 8.35 -16.69
N GLU A 3 6.32 8.19 -17.05
CA GLU A 3 5.21 8.11 -16.12
C GLU A 3 5.57 6.94 -15.23
N ARG A 4 6.19 7.25 -14.08
CA ARG A 4 6.72 6.26 -13.17
C ARG A 4 5.53 5.68 -12.42
N MET A 5 4.74 4.92 -13.15
CA MET A 5 3.62 4.16 -12.66
C MET A 5 4.16 3.29 -11.52
N PRO A 6 3.47 3.25 -10.38
CA PRO A 6 3.92 2.44 -9.27
C PRO A 6 4.05 0.98 -9.69
N PRO A 7 4.99 0.22 -9.12
CA PRO A 7 5.18 -1.18 -9.46
C PRO A 7 3.87 -1.96 -9.28
N GLN A 8 3.53 -2.75 -10.29
CA GLN A 8 2.37 -3.64 -10.28
C GLN A 8 2.73 -4.87 -9.44
N VAL A 9 2.20 -4.92 -8.21
CA VAL A 9 2.46 -5.99 -7.24
C VAL A 9 1.42 -7.12 -7.30
N GLY A 10 0.32 -6.90 -8.03
CA GLY A 10 -0.75 -7.87 -8.21
C GLY A 10 -1.59 -8.05 -6.93
N ALA A 11 -2.31 -9.18 -6.85
CA ALA A 11 -3.08 -9.50 -5.65
C ALA A 11 -2.16 -9.88 -4.47
N PRO A 12 -2.59 -9.66 -3.21
CA PRO A 12 -1.86 -10.15 -2.04
C PRO A 12 -1.91 -11.68 -1.98
N ASP A 13 -0.73 -12.32 -1.91
CA ASP A 13 -0.56 -13.75 -1.71
C ASP A 13 -0.75 -14.10 -0.23
N PRO A 14 -1.70 -14.97 0.14
CA PRO A 14 -1.94 -15.35 1.53
C PRO A 14 -0.79 -16.16 2.14
N GLU A 15 0.09 -16.73 1.30
CA GLU A 15 1.30 -17.46 1.74
C GLU A 15 2.51 -16.52 1.94
N ARG A 16 2.41 -15.25 1.57
CA ARG A 16 3.51 -14.27 1.65
C ARG A 16 3.18 -13.16 2.64
N GLU A 17 4.23 -12.63 3.27
CA GLU A 17 4.10 -11.52 4.21
C GLU A 17 3.64 -10.26 3.47
N THR A 18 2.43 -9.81 3.77
CA THR A 18 1.85 -8.56 3.28
C THR A 18 1.35 -7.77 4.46
N SER A 19 1.78 -6.51 4.57
CA SER A 19 1.31 -5.55 5.55
C SER A 19 -0.21 -5.38 5.47
N PRO A 20 -0.87 -5.05 6.58
CA PRO A 20 -2.30 -4.79 6.59
C PRO A 20 -2.64 -3.64 5.65
N VAL A 21 -3.75 -3.77 4.93
CA VAL A 21 -4.32 -2.72 4.08
C VAL A 21 -5.45 -2.03 4.84
N ALA A 22 -5.36 -0.73 5.02
CA ALA A 22 -6.40 0.14 5.55
C ALA A 22 -7.03 0.95 4.40
N ASP A 23 -8.35 1.12 4.46
CA ASP A 23 -9.08 2.01 3.56
C ASP A 23 -9.18 3.40 4.21
N GLU A 24 -9.04 4.49 3.46
CA GLU A 24 -9.17 5.84 4.03
C GLU A 24 -10.57 6.11 4.64
N THR A 25 -11.57 5.29 4.27
CA THR A 25 -12.93 5.37 4.80
C THR A 25 -13.13 4.56 6.09
N ASP A 26 -12.14 3.77 6.51
CA ASP A 26 -12.24 2.99 7.75
C ASP A 26 -12.04 3.92 8.96
N GLU A 27 -13.14 4.54 9.42
CA GLU A 27 -13.19 5.38 10.62
C GLU A 27 -12.81 4.62 11.92
N ASP A 28 -12.66 3.28 11.85
CA ASP A 28 -12.26 2.39 12.95
C ASP A 28 -10.75 2.08 12.94
N PHE A 29 -10.01 2.45 11.88
CA PHE A 29 -8.56 2.25 11.88
C PHE A 29 -7.89 3.28 12.80
N PRO A 30 -7.18 2.85 13.87
CA PRO A 30 -6.39 3.76 14.67
C PRO A 30 -5.36 4.45 13.75
N PRO A 31 -5.08 5.75 13.96
CA PRO A 31 -4.15 6.49 13.11
C PRO A 31 -2.86 5.68 12.94
N ALA A 32 -2.50 5.40 11.69
CA ALA A 32 -1.28 4.71 11.30
C ALA A 32 -0.11 5.39 12.01
N GLY A 33 0.34 4.83 13.13
CA GLY A 33 1.22 5.56 14.04
C GLY A 33 1.31 5.01 15.46
N MET A 34 0.36 4.17 15.91
CA MET A 34 0.38 3.68 17.29
C MET A 34 0.97 2.27 17.49
N GLN A 35 1.45 1.58 16.44
CA GLN A 35 1.98 0.21 16.61
C GLN A 35 3.03 -0.27 15.61
N ALA A 36 3.56 0.59 14.74
CA ALA A 36 4.65 0.21 13.84
C ALA A 36 5.96 0.10 14.63
N ASP A 37 6.21 -1.09 15.16
CA ASP A 37 7.44 -1.52 15.82
C ASP A 37 8.65 -1.21 14.92
N ASP A 38 9.33 -0.10 15.18
CA ASP A 38 10.65 0.37 14.69
C ASP A 38 10.91 0.36 13.16
N ARG A 39 9.94 -0.03 12.33
CA ARG A 39 10.11 -0.20 10.90
C ARG A 39 9.04 0.58 10.12
N PRO A 40 9.38 1.75 9.55
CA PRO A 40 8.48 2.55 8.73
C PRO A 40 8.30 1.97 7.32
N VAL A 41 8.43 0.65 7.14
CA VAL A 41 8.42 0.01 5.81
C VAL A 41 7.23 -0.94 5.69
N CYS A 42 6.54 -0.90 4.55
CA CYS A 42 5.44 -1.80 4.24
C CYS A 42 5.95 -3.03 3.52
N LEU A 43 5.37 -4.19 3.82
CA LEU A 43 5.64 -5.41 3.08
C LEU A 43 4.49 -5.69 2.12
N PHE A 44 4.76 -6.07 0.88
CA PHE A 44 3.75 -6.60 -0.01
C PHE A 44 4.32 -7.80 -0.75
N ASN A 45 3.68 -8.95 -0.59
CA ASN A 45 4.17 -10.20 -1.16
C ASN A 45 5.65 -10.44 -0.82
N GLY A 46 6.08 -10.20 0.43
CA GLY A 46 7.47 -10.35 0.87
C GLY A 46 8.48 -9.37 0.25
N VAL A 47 8.02 -8.33 -0.46
CA VAL A 47 8.84 -7.21 -0.93
C VAL A 47 8.68 -6.05 0.05
N VAL A 48 9.79 -5.40 0.41
CA VAL A 48 9.82 -4.28 1.34
C VAL A 48 9.76 -2.97 0.56
N PHE A 49 8.83 -2.10 0.96
CA PHE A 49 8.58 -0.77 0.39
C PHE A 49 8.76 0.29 1.47
N GLN A 50 9.33 1.44 1.10
CA GLN A 50 9.53 2.55 2.03
C GLN A 50 8.24 3.32 2.28
N ASP A 51 8.17 4.06 3.39
CA ASP A 51 7.06 4.99 3.62
C ASP A 51 6.95 6.00 2.47
N GLY A 52 5.72 6.31 2.08
CA GLY A 52 5.41 7.17 0.93
C GLY A 52 5.54 6.49 -0.44
N GLU A 53 5.94 5.21 -0.50
CA GLU A 53 5.99 4.48 -1.77
C GLU A 53 4.59 4.01 -2.19
N PHE A 54 4.35 4.02 -3.50
CA PHE A 54 3.07 3.62 -4.08
C PHE A 54 3.22 2.27 -4.78
N VAL A 55 2.18 1.44 -4.73
CA VAL A 55 2.11 0.16 -5.44
C VAL A 55 0.72 -0.03 -6.04
N CYS A 56 0.67 -0.72 -7.17
CA CYS A 56 -0.60 -1.08 -7.81
C CYS A 56 -0.96 -2.54 -7.47
N SER A 57 -1.98 -2.71 -6.65
CA SER A 57 -2.57 -4.02 -6.35
C SER A 57 -3.73 -4.28 -7.31
N GLY A 58 -3.41 -4.72 -8.53
CA GLY A 58 -4.39 -4.86 -9.60
C GLY A 58 -4.87 -3.50 -10.07
N ALA A 59 -6.13 -3.16 -9.78
CA ALA A 59 -6.74 -1.86 -10.11
C ALA A 59 -6.63 -0.84 -8.97
N ASP A 60 -6.30 -1.27 -7.74
CA ASP A 60 -6.21 -0.38 -6.58
C ASP A 60 -4.80 0.20 -6.43
N LEU A 61 -4.72 1.51 -6.15
CA LEU A 61 -3.50 2.22 -5.77
C LEU A 61 -3.36 2.20 -4.25
N LEU A 62 -2.27 1.61 -3.78
CA LEU A 62 -1.91 1.54 -2.37
C LEU A 62 -0.67 2.40 -2.09
N ARG A 63 -0.72 3.22 -1.05
CA ARG A 63 0.39 4.02 -0.54
C ARG A 63 0.90 3.41 0.76
N CYS A 64 2.21 3.25 0.89
CA CYS A 64 2.80 2.83 2.14
C CYS A 64 2.79 3.98 3.15
N ASP A 65 2.21 3.74 4.32
CA ASP A 65 2.16 4.67 5.43
C ASP A 65 2.56 3.95 6.72
N CYS A 66 3.80 4.19 7.18
CA CYS A 66 4.36 3.62 8.41
C CYS A 66 4.10 2.10 8.60
N GLY A 67 4.27 1.29 7.55
CA GLY A 67 4.08 -0.16 7.62
C GLY A 67 2.65 -0.66 7.36
N ILE A 68 1.73 0.25 7.03
CA ILE A 68 0.34 -0.02 6.65
C ILE A 68 0.13 0.43 5.19
N TRP A 69 -0.60 -0.35 4.42
CA TRP A 69 -1.00 0.04 3.06
C TRP A 69 -2.29 0.84 3.10
N ILE A 70 -2.26 2.08 2.64
CA ILE A 70 -3.44 2.95 2.55
C ILE A 70 -3.95 2.94 1.11
N ARG A 71 -5.21 2.57 0.90
CA ARG A 71 -5.82 2.65 -0.43
C ARG A 71 -6.20 4.10 -0.74
N GLU A 72 -5.43 4.75 -1.62
CA GLU A 72 -5.66 6.14 -2.04
C GLU A 72 -6.56 6.26 -3.28
N GLY A 73 -6.71 5.19 -4.06
CA GLY A 73 -7.55 5.23 -5.25
C GLY A 73 -7.31 4.05 -6.19
N SER A 74 -7.33 4.32 -7.49
CA SER A 74 -7.12 3.32 -8.53
C SER A 74 -5.86 3.61 -9.35
N CYS A 75 -5.16 2.56 -9.77
CA CYS A 75 -4.01 2.66 -10.67
C CYS A 75 -4.40 2.82 -12.14
N ASP A 76 -5.69 2.96 -12.45
CA ASP A 76 -6.20 3.21 -13.79
C ASP A 76 -6.06 4.70 -14.16
N PRO A 77 -5.20 5.06 -15.13
CA PRO A 77 -5.10 6.43 -15.61
C PRO A 77 -6.29 6.87 -16.49
N ASP A 78 -7.26 5.97 -16.75
CA ASP A 78 -8.36 6.16 -17.72
C ASP A 78 -9.72 6.47 -17.07
N HIS A 79 -9.82 6.55 -15.73
CA HIS A 79 -11.08 6.90 -15.07
C HIS A 79 -11.00 8.27 -14.34
N PRO A 80 -11.30 9.38 -15.04
CA PRO A 80 -11.31 10.75 -14.51
C PRO A 80 -12.54 11.07 -13.63
#